data_AF-A0A847HQB8-F1
#
_entry.id   AF-A0A847HQB8-F1
#
_cell.length_a   1.000
_cell.length_b   1.000
_cell.length_c   1.000
_cell.angle_alpha   90.00
_cell.angle_beta   90.00
_cell.angle_gamma   90.00
#
_symmetry.space_group_name_H-M   'P 1'
#
loop_
_entity.id
_entity.type
_entity.pdbx_description
1 polymer ?
#
loop_
_entity_poly.entity_id
_entity_poly.type
_entity_poly.pdbx_seq_one_letter_code
_entity_poly.pdbx_strand_id
1 'polypeptide(L)'
;NMVGQHGWYVFWHSVWGEGSDLTITYTGTVTPVDRVPDYVRWAQEYGGNPHTHTFQQVPLDLLVPLPSYHTSLQHEHMAQSPIGQIYSVGYMGAYDTGGDSDGSHAGVDIRLPVGTPIRSIANGIVSEVKNAGGFGMTVVIKHPNMPSPSGQGTETLYSSYAHLSATYIEEGTYVQKGQRIALSGATGTVSGPHLHFQIDHESAPWHPYWPFSTDELRRAGLSSYQAVNSGFMSTRGFTYTISPMVYVQSNPSVRVVAHTDAADTDDSVTKESNRPLTFEEQIALLQGRALQRAQERLARSTRATSTPVAVAQPQLLQQQEQSDVVDVRTRSAVVDAVADTYPVAPPMILERSDGIATQRVASVAIYHAGSFSGRSWETVTVKLLDADDNVVRYPAMNTDVHMRTAYGSAEFRPAVLKASDFVNGEATIQMLPRGRGTVVIIAQPFGVLSAPMVYR
;
A
#
# COMPACT_ATOMS: atom_id res chain seq x y z
N ASN A 1 -22.34 10.34 28.72
CA ASN A 1 -22.35 8.91 29.08
C ASN A 1 -22.30 8.10 27.80
N MET A 2 -21.44 7.08 27.77
CA MET A 2 -20.94 6.29 26.62
C MET A 2 -19.65 6.83 25.95
N VAL A 3 -18.61 6.99 26.77
CA VAL A 3 -17.22 6.78 26.33
C VAL A 3 -17.10 5.27 26.08
N GLY A 4 -17.08 4.86 24.81
CA GLY A 4 -17.05 3.45 24.42
C GLY A 4 -15.86 2.73 25.04
N GLN A 5 -16.13 1.59 25.67
CA GLN A 5 -15.19 0.77 26.46
C GLN A 5 -13.92 0.32 25.72
N HIS A 6 -13.77 0.63 24.43
CA HIS A 6 -12.61 0.27 23.61
C HIS A 6 -11.47 1.31 23.65
N GLY A 7 -11.77 2.61 23.85
CA GLY A 7 -10.72 3.63 23.95
C GLY A 7 -9.96 3.59 25.28
N TRP A 8 -10.63 3.15 26.34
CA TRP A 8 -10.04 3.02 27.68
C TRP A 8 -9.09 1.82 27.79
N TYR A 9 -9.38 0.73 27.07
CA TYR A 9 -8.54 -0.48 27.08
C TYR A 9 -7.19 -0.25 26.34
N VAL A 10 -7.21 0.49 25.22
CA VAL A 10 -6.02 0.79 24.41
C VAL A 10 -5.07 1.78 25.09
N PHE A 11 -5.62 2.77 25.82
CA PHE A 11 -4.82 3.75 26.56
C PHE A 11 -4.06 3.10 27.74
N TRP A 12 -4.65 2.16 28.45
CA TRP A 12 -3.94 1.47 29.53
C TRP A 12 -2.91 0.45 29.00
N HIS A 13 -3.18 -0.24 27.89
CA HIS A 13 -2.18 -1.17 27.32
C HIS A 13 -0.92 -0.48 26.78
N SER A 14 -1.03 0.74 26.24
CA SER A 14 0.16 1.51 25.84
C SER A 14 0.94 2.10 27.03
N VAL A 15 0.31 2.24 28.20
CA VAL A 15 0.90 2.82 29.42
C VAL A 15 1.58 1.77 30.29
N TRP A 16 1.22 0.48 30.19
CA TRP A 16 1.75 -0.60 31.05
C TRP A 16 2.87 -1.45 30.43
N GLY A 17 3.30 -1.22 29.19
CA GLY A 17 4.55 -1.81 28.68
C GLY A 17 4.65 -3.35 28.69
N GLU A 18 3.53 -4.08 28.76
CA GLU A 18 3.51 -5.55 28.87
C GLU A 18 2.44 -6.21 27.97
N GLY A 19 2.25 -5.70 26.75
CA GLY A 19 1.52 -6.45 25.73
C GLY A 19 2.40 -7.55 25.15
N SER A 20 2.48 -8.71 25.81
CA SER A 20 3.18 -9.88 25.27
C SER A 20 2.73 -10.18 23.83
N ASP A 21 3.67 -10.56 22.94
CA ASP A 21 3.40 -10.92 21.53
C ASP A 21 2.21 -11.90 21.37
N LEU A 22 1.97 -12.71 22.41
CA LEU A 22 0.86 -13.67 22.55
C LEU A 22 -0.54 -13.04 22.48
N THR A 23 -0.67 -11.73 22.70
CA THR A 23 -1.96 -11.02 22.69
C THR A 23 -2.37 -10.52 21.30
N ILE A 24 -1.44 -10.48 20.33
CA ILE A 24 -1.73 -10.03 18.97
C ILE A 24 -2.37 -11.17 18.18
N THR A 25 -3.69 -11.10 18.02
CA THR A 25 -4.46 -12.11 17.27
C THR A 25 -4.37 -11.87 15.77
N TYR A 26 -4.11 -12.94 15.03
CA TYR A 26 -4.22 -12.95 13.57
C TYR A 26 -5.68 -12.95 13.13
N THR A 27 -6.05 -12.05 12.21
CA THR A 27 -7.45 -11.92 11.72
C THR A 27 -7.55 -11.99 10.20
N GLY A 28 -6.54 -12.54 9.52
CA GLY A 28 -6.39 -12.47 8.07
C GLY A 28 -5.50 -11.30 7.63
N THR A 29 -5.26 -11.21 6.33
CA THR A 29 -4.53 -10.12 5.67
C THR A 29 -5.45 -9.21 4.83
N VAL A 30 -4.93 -8.03 4.51
CA VAL A 30 -5.44 -7.12 3.47
C VAL A 30 -4.27 -6.65 2.60
N THR A 31 -4.57 -6.18 1.38
CA THR A 31 -3.55 -5.58 0.52
C THR A 31 -2.98 -4.30 1.14
N PRO A 32 -1.68 -4.01 0.92
CA PRO A 32 -1.04 -2.80 1.45
C PRO A 32 -1.60 -1.52 0.80
N VAL A 33 -2.24 -1.66 -0.36
CA VAL A 33 -2.89 -0.58 -1.13
C VAL A 33 -4.25 -1.06 -1.59
N ASP A 34 -5.25 -0.19 -1.47
CA ASP A 34 -6.66 -0.48 -1.84
C ASP A 34 -6.91 -0.23 -3.32
N ARG A 35 -6.49 0.94 -3.79
CA ARG A 35 -6.76 1.44 -5.14
C ARG A 35 -5.52 2.02 -5.78
N VAL A 36 -5.44 1.85 -7.10
CA VAL A 36 -4.40 2.40 -7.96
C VAL A 36 -5.04 3.18 -9.12
N PRO A 37 -4.32 4.13 -9.73
CA PRO A 37 -4.80 4.78 -10.94
C PRO A 37 -4.93 3.76 -12.09
N ASP A 38 -5.98 3.89 -12.90
CA ASP A 38 -5.95 3.42 -14.28
C ASP A 38 -4.96 4.28 -15.07
N TYR A 39 -3.71 3.82 -15.13
CA TYR A 39 -2.61 4.58 -15.73
C TYR A 39 -2.81 4.87 -17.22
N VAL A 40 -3.49 3.98 -17.95
CA VAL A 40 -3.75 4.16 -19.38
C VAL A 40 -4.73 5.30 -19.59
N ARG A 41 -5.89 5.24 -18.90
CA ARG A 41 -6.90 6.29 -18.97
C ARG A 41 -6.40 7.60 -18.38
N TRP A 42 -5.68 7.56 -17.26
CA TRP A 42 -5.15 8.76 -16.63
C TRP A 42 -4.18 9.52 -17.54
N ALA A 43 -3.29 8.81 -18.22
CA ALA A 43 -2.38 9.43 -19.18
C ALA A 43 -3.10 9.97 -20.42
N GLN A 44 -4.01 9.19 -21.00
CA GLN A 44 -4.67 9.52 -22.28
C GLN A 44 -5.74 10.62 -22.13
N GLU A 45 -6.57 10.55 -21.09
CA GLU A 45 -7.72 11.43 -20.91
C GLU A 45 -7.36 12.70 -20.12
N TYR A 46 -6.36 12.64 -19.23
CA TYR A 46 -6.06 13.72 -18.28
C TYR A 46 -4.60 14.17 -18.28
N GLY A 47 -3.73 13.59 -19.13
CA GLY A 47 -2.30 13.92 -19.15
C GLY A 47 -1.55 13.52 -17.88
N GLY A 48 -2.12 12.59 -17.11
CA GLY A 48 -1.58 12.13 -15.84
C GLY A 48 -0.26 11.38 -15.98
N ASN A 49 0.63 11.55 -15.01
CA ASN A 49 1.91 10.84 -14.97
C ASN A 49 2.34 10.65 -13.51
N PRO A 50 2.57 9.41 -13.03
CA PRO A 50 2.94 9.15 -11.64
C PRO A 50 4.27 9.75 -11.20
N HIS A 51 5.15 10.13 -12.12
CA HIS A 51 6.42 10.80 -11.80
C HIS A 51 6.27 12.30 -11.51
N THR A 52 5.22 12.93 -12.03
CA THR A 52 5.03 14.38 -11.93
C THR A 52 3.73 14.76 -11.21
N HIS A 53 2.84 13.79 -10.98
CA HIS A 53 1.58 13.97 -10.28
C HIS A 53 1.51 13.11 -9.02
N THR A 54 0.81 13.63 -8.02
CA THR A 54 0.54 12.98 -6.73
C THR A 54 -0.77 12.23 -6.77
N PHE A 55 -0.98 11.34 -5.78
CA PHE A 55 -2.23 10.59 -5.65
C PHE A 55 -3.47 11.48 -5.54
N GLN A 56 -3.35 12.65 -4.91
CA GLN A 56 -4.46 13.62 -4.78
C GLN A 56 -4.87 14.25 -6.11
N GLN A 57 -4.00 14.22 -7.11
CA GLN A 57 -4.26 14.73 -8.46
C GLN A 57 -4.84 13.65 -9.39
N VAL A 58 -5.02 12.43 -8.89
CA VAL A 58 -5.70 11.36 -9.64
C VAL A 58 -7.21 11.58 -9.50
N PRO A 59 -7.94 11.76 -10.62
CA PRO A 59 -9.40 11.81 -10.59
C PRO A 59 -10.00 10.56 -9.92
N LEU A 60 -11.01 10.75 -9.06
CA LEU A 60 -11.57 9.66 -8.25
C LEU A 60 -12.19 8.54 -9.08
N ASP A 61 -12.73 8.86 -10.26
CA ASP A 61 -13.32 7.92 -11.22
C ASP A 61 -12.28 7.03 -11.92
N LEU A 62 -10.99 7.38 -11.84
CA LEU A 62 -9.87 6.59 -12.35
C LEU A 62 -9.25 5.68 -11.29
N LEU A 63 -9.67 5.76 -10.03
CA LEU A 63 -9.15 4.89 -8.97
C LEU A 63 -9.83 3.52 -9.02
N VAL A 64 -9.12 2.56 -9.59
CA VAL A 64 -9.54 1.15 -9.70
C VAL A 64 -8.97 0.32 -8.54
N PRO A 65 -9.63 -0.78 -8.13
CA PRO A 65 -9.05 -1.70 -7.15
C PRO A 65 -7.68 -2.21 -7.59
N LEU A 66 -6.77 -2.44 -6.65
CA LEU A 66 -5.47 -3.06 -6.94
C LEU A 66 -5.70 -4.42 -7.63
N PRO A 67 -5.19 -4.64 -8.86
CA PRO A 67 -5.36 -5.92 -9.55
C PRO A 67 -4.67 -7.07 -8.81
N SER A 68 -5.25 -8.27 -8.87
CA SER A 68 -4.68 -9.47 -8.27
C SER A 68 -3.29 -9.77 -8.84
N TYR A 69 -2.34 -10.07 -7.95
CA TYR A 69 -1.01 -10.53 -8.29
C TYR A 69 -1.03 -12.02 -8.62
N HIS A 70 -0.38 -12.43 -9.70
CA HIS A 70 -0.32 -13.84 -10.12
C HIS A 70 1.13 -14.25 -10.41
N THR A 71 1.57 -15.39 -9.88
CA THR A 71 2.95 -15.89 -10.10
C THR A 71 3.17 -16.43 -11.52
N SER A 72 2.11 -16.68 -12.30
CA SER A 72 2.18 -17.06 -13.72
C SER A 72 2.66 -15.95 -14.64
N LEU A 73 2.84 -14.72 -14.12
CA LEU A 73 3.37 -13.54 -14.81
C LEU A 73 4.87 -13.67 -15.21
N GLN A 74 5.48 -14.82 -14.94
CA GLN A 74 6.83 -15.23 -15.36
C GLN A 74 7.04 -15.32 -16.89
N HIS A 75 5.99 -15.29 -17.71
CA HIS A 75 6.07 -15.57 -19.16
C HIS A 75 5.92 -14.33 -20.05
N GLU A 76 5.52 -13.19 -19.48
CA GLU A 76 5.39 -11.94 -20.22
C GLU A 76 6.51 -10.99 -19.79
N HIS A 77 7.06 -10.22 -20.73
CA HIS A 77 7.83 -9.03 -20.36
C HIS A 77 6.89 -8.13 -19.56
N MET A 78 7.02 -8.10 -18.22
CA MET A 78 6.11 -7.32 -17.36
C MET A 78 6.14 -5.84 -17.76
N ALA A 79 7.28 -5.33 -18.20
CA ALA A 79 7.40 -3.98 -18.76
C ALA A 79 6.39 -3.68 -19.90
N GLN A 80 5.81 -4.70 -20.55
CA GLN A 80 4.90 -4.57 -21.69
C GLN A 80 3.47 -5.03 -21.38
N SER A 81 3.21 -5.65 -20.21
CA SER A 81 1.88 -6.13 -19.85
C SER A 81 1.08 -5.06 -19.06
N PRO A 82 -0.26 -5.02 -19.18
CA PRO A 82 -1.08 -4.07 -18.41
C PRO A 82 -0.88 -4.20 -16.90
N ILE A 83 -0.62 -5.42 -16.41
CA ILE A 83 -0.36 -5.67 -14.99
C ILE A 83 1.03 -5.19 -14.56
N GLY A 84 2.03 -5.20 -15.45
CA GLY A 84 3.35 -4.67 -15.14
C GLY A 84 3.45 -3.14 -15.20
N GLN A 85 2.39 -2.44 -15.65
CA GLN A 85 2.21 -1.01 -15.35
C GLN A 85 1.99 -0.75 -13.85
N ILE A 86 1.56 -1.76 -13.09
CA ILE A 86 1.28 -1.66 -11.67
C ILE A 86 2.36 -2.37 -10.87
N TYR A 87 2.63 -3.64 -11.14
CA TYR A 87 3.71 -4.39 -10.50
C TYR A 87 4.98 -4.28 -11.35
N SER A 88 5.85 -3.33 -11.03
CA SER A 88 7.03 -3.06 -11.87
C SER A 88 8.13 -4.08 -11.70
N VAL A 89 8.25 -4.69 -10.52
CA VAL A 89 9.21 -5.74 -10.20
C VAL A 89 8.54 -6.76 -9.29
N GLY A 90 8.54 -8.02 -9.73
CA GLY A 90 8.03 -9.17 -9.00
C GLY A 90 8.96 -9.65 -7.90
N TYR A 91 8.46 -10.60 -7.10
CA TYR A 91 9.22 -11.21 -6.03
C TYR A 91 10.41 -12.01 -6.57
N MET A 92 11.59 -11.78 -6.01
CA MET A 92 12.87 -12.31 -6.53
C MET A 92 13.09 -11.96 -8.00
N GLY A 93 12.57 -10.81 -8.43
CA GLY A 93 12.65 -10.35 -9.80
C GLY A 93 13.93 -9.62 -10.17
N ALA A 94 14.12 -9.46 -11.48
CA ALA A 94 15.11 -8.63 -12.13
C ALA A 94 14.48 -7.30 -12.60
N TYR A 95 15.24 -6.20 -12.57
CA TYR A 95 14.74 -4.89 -13.00
C TYR A 95 14.46 -4.81 -14.52
N ASP A 96 15.21 -5.56 -15.34
CA ASP A 96 15.08 -5.54 -16.81
C ASP A 96 13.77 -6.20 -17.30
N THR A 97 13.34 -7.24 -16.61
CA THR A 97 12.19 -8.07 -17.00
C THR A 97 10.95 -7.77 -16.16
N GLY A 98 11.16 -7.41 -14.89
CA GLY A 98 10.13 -7.20 -13.88
C GLY A 98 9.46 -8.47 -13.38
N GLY A 99 9.78 -9.65 -13.93
CA GLY A 99 9.12 -10.92 -13.62
C GLY A 99 9.50 -11.51 -12.26
N ASP A 100 8.78 -12.55 -11.84
CA ASP A 100 9.11 -13.30 -10.62
C ASP A 100 10.31 -14.24 -10.83
N SER A 101 11.12 -14.40 -9.79
CA SER A 101 12.18 -15.42 -9.68
C SER A 101 13.27 -15.40 -10.75
N ASP A 102 13.48 -14.28 -11.44
CA ASP A 102 14.52 -14.11 -12.46
C ASP A 102 15.67 -13.18 -12.06
N GLY A 103 15.62 -12.65 -10.84
CA GLY A 103 16.65 -11.84 -10.19
C GLY A 103 16.77 -12.11 -8.69
N SER A 104 17.03 -11.06 -7.90
CA SER A 104 17.20 -11.16 -6.44
C SER A 104 16.56 -10.00 -5.67
N HIS A 105 15.58 -9.32 -6.28
CA HIS A 105 14.80 -8.28 -5.62
C HIS A 105 13.86 -8.87 -4.55
N ALA A 106 14.07 -8.56 -3.27
CA ALA A 106 13.44 -9.25 -2.14
C ALA A 106 11.97 -8.90 -1.85
N GLY A 107 11.45 -7.84 -2.45
CA GLY A 107 10.05 -7.46 -2.37
C GLY A 107 9.35 -7.49 -3.72
N VAL A 108 8.15 -6.92 -3.71
CA VAL A 108 7.39 -6.55 -4.91
C VAL A 108 7.32 -5.03 -4.98
N ASP A 109 7.62 -4.46 -6.15
CA ASP A 109 7.48 -3.04 -6.40
C ASP A 109 6.12 -2.74 -7.06
N ILE A 110 5.31 -1.92 -6.38
CA ILE A 110 4.00 -1.48 -6.84
C ILE A 110 4.09 -0.01 -7.23
N ARG A 111 3.96 0.32 -8.52
CA ARG A 111 3.93 1.70 -9.03
C ARG A 111 2.75 2.45 -8.46
N LEU A 112 3.04 3.56 -7.80
CA LEU A 112 2.06 4.40 -7.12
C LEU A 112 2.51 5.86 -7.24
N PRO A 113 1.62 6.80 -7.60
CA PRO A 113 1.95 8.21 -7.48
C PRO A 113 2.25 8.55 -6.02
N VAL A 114 3.16 9.49 -5.78
CA VAL A 114 3.53 9.93 -4.44
C VAL A 114 2.29 10.36 -3.67
N GLY A 115 2.21 9.98 -2.39
CA GLY A 115 1.06 10.30 -1.53
C GLY A 115 -0.05 9.25 -1.55
N THR A 116 0.15 8.09 -2.17
CA THR A 116 -0.85 7.01 -2.14
C THR A 116 -0.91 6.39 -0.73
N PRO A 117 -2.08 6.26 -0.10
CA PRO A 117 -2.19 5.67 1.23
C PRO A 117 -1.74 4.21 1.31
N ILE A 118 -0.84 3.92 2.27
CA ILE A 118 -0.33 2.58 2.57
C ILE A 118 -0.94 2.07 3.88
N ARG A 119 -1.33 0.79 3.90
CA ARG A 119 -2.01 0.13 5.03
C ARG A 119 -1.17 -1.02 5.59
N SER A 120 -1.26 -1.23 6.90
CA SER A 120 -0.73 -2.45 7.53
C SER A 120 -1.49 -3.67 7.02
N ILE A 121 -0.78 -4.72 6.62
CA ILE A 121 -1.41 -5.92 6.05
C ILE A 121 -2.14 -6.75 7.10
N ALA A 122 -1.74 -6.66 8.37
CA ALA A 122 -2.24 -7.45 9.48
C ALA A 122 -2.07 -6.66 10.80
N ASN A 123 -2.57 -7.24 11.90
CA ASN A 123 -2.30 -6.70 13.24
C ASN A 123 -0.81 -6.88 13.58
N GLY A 124 -0.20 -5.92 14.25
CA GLY A 124 1.22 -6.01 14.58
C GLY A 124 1.74 -4.86 15.44
N ILE A 125 3.04 -4.84 15.65
CA ILE A 125 3.77 -3.77 16.35
C ILE A 125 4.79 -3.21 15.38
N VAL A 126 4.83 -1.89 15.25
CA VAL A 126 5.85 -1.20 14.46
C VAL A 126 7.20 -1.44 15.11
N SER A 127 8.07 -2.19 14.43
CA SER A 127 9.39 -2.52 14.95
C SER A 127 10.42 -1.44 14.62
N GLU A 128 10.28 -0.77 13.47
CA GLU A 128 11.20 0.29 13.05
C GLU A 128 10.48 1.32 12.17
N VAL A 129 10.84 2.60 12.36
CA VAL A 129 10.55 3.68 11.41
C VAL A 129 11.85 4.42 11.13
N LYS A 130 12.44 4.21 9.96
CA LYS A 130 13.82 4.63 9.66
C LYS A 130 14.01 5.12 8.24
N ASN A 131 15.11 5.83 7.99
CA ASN A 131 15.65 6.00 6.65
C ASN A 131 16.73 4.93 6.41
N ALA A 132 16.40 3.89 5.65
CA ALA A 132 17.16 2.66 5.48
C ALA A 132 18.00 2.64 4.19
N GLY A 133 18.72 3.73 3.93
CA GLY A 133 19.63 3.84 2.79
C GLY A 133 18.92 3.64 1.45
N GLY A 134 19.21 2.54 0.76
CA GLY A 134 18.61 2.20 -0.53
C GLY A 134 17.07 2.12 -0.49
N PHE A 135 16.50 1.65 0.61
CA PHE A 135 15.05 1.57 0.82
C PHE A 135 14.39 2.93 1.11
N GLY A 136 15.16 3.99 1.35
CA GLY A 136 14.63 5.30 1.72
C GLY A 136 13.90 5.26 3.05
N MET A 137 12.83 6.05 3.17
CA MET A 137 11.98 5.99 4.36
C MET A 137 11.19 4.69 4.37
N THR A 138 11.32 3.95 5.48
CA THR A 138 10.80 2.60 5.63
C THR A 138 10.10 2.45 6.97
N VAL A 139 8.95 1.78 6.92
CA VAL A 139 8.26 1.23 8.08
C VAL A 139 8.45 -0.28 8.08
N VAL A 140 8.83 -0.85 9.21
CA VAL A 140 8.85 -2.30 9.45
C VAL A 140 7.86 -2.63 10.57
N ILE A 141 7.03 -3.66 10.35
CA ILE A 141 6.01 -4.09 11.30
C ILE A 141 6.20 -5.57 11.59
N LYS A 142 6.38 -5.88 12.87
CA LYS A 142 6.38 -7.24 13.40
C LYS A 142 4.95 -7.75 13.52
N HIS A 143 4.68 -8.92 12.97
CA HIS A 143 3.40 -9.60 13.02
C HIS A 143 3.56 -10.96 13.69
N PRO A 144 3.29 -11.07 15.00
CA PRO A 144 3.23 -12.37 15.67
C PRO A 144 2.05 -13.21 15.17
N ASN A 145 2.15 -14.53 15.33
CA ASN A 145 1.06 -15.49 15.12
C ASN A 145 0.51 -15.54 13.69
N MET A 146 1.32 -15.18 12.69
CA MET A 146 0.95 -15.25 11.28
C MET A 146 0.97 -16.72 10.82
N PRO A 147 0.06 -17.17 9.93
CA PRO A 147 0.14 -18.50 9.33
C PRO A 147 1.51 -18.73 8.72
N SER A 148 2.16 -19.83 9.09
CA SER A 148 3.47 -20.14 8.55
C SER A 148 3.37 -20.31 7.02
N PRO A 149 4.26 -19.69 6.24
CA PRO A 149 4.45 -19.98 4.82
C PRO A 149 4.81 -21.44 4.53
N SER A 150 5.25 -22.24 5.50
CA SER A 150 5.41 -23.68 5.31
C SER A 150 4.13 -24.50 5.51
N GLY A 151 3.01 -23.81 5.79
CA GLY A 151 1.70 -24.41 6.06
C GLY A 151 1.58 -25.05 7.45
N GLN A 152 2.64 -25.03 8.25
CA GLN A 152 2.69 -25.67 9.56
C GLN A 152 2.77 -24.65 10.70
N GLY A 153 1.68 -24.54 11.46
CA GLY A 153 1.60 -23.69 12.63
C GLY A 153 1.63 -22.20 12.30
N THR A 154 2.11 -21.41 13.24
CA THR A 154 2.23 -19.96 13.13
C THR A 154 3.66 -19.52 13.39
N GLU A 155 4.10 -18.45 12.74
CA GLU A 155 5.39 -17.82 12.99
C GLU A 155 5.27 -16.30 13.08
N THR A 156 6.34 -15.65 13.51
CA THR A 156 6.47 -14.19 13.41
C THR A 156 6.96 -13.84 12.01
N LEU A 157 6.25 -12.92 11.36
CA LEU A 157 6.66 -12.33 10.08
C LEU A 157 6.88 -10.83 10.24
N TYR A 158 7.79 -10.27 9.44
CA TYR A 158 8.01 -8.82 9.39
C TYR A 158 7.60 -8.29 8.03
N SER A 159 6.66 -7.34 8.00
CA SER A 159 6.31 -6.65 6.75
C SER A 159 7.07 -5.32 6.67
N SER A 160 7.62 -5.03 5.50
CA SER A 160 8.39 -3.81 5.23
C SER A 160 7.75 -3.01 4.10
N TYR A 161 7.63 -1.69 4.34
CA TYR A 161 7.04 -0.72 3.42
C TYR A 161 8.06 0.37 3.16
N ALA A 162 8.64 0.40 1.96
CA ALA A 162 9.78 1.26 1.64
C ALA A 162 9.47 2.30 0.55
N HIS A 163 10.42 3.21 0.36
CA HIS A 163 10.35 4.39 -0.51
C HIS A 163 9.26 5.40 -0.12
N LEU A 164 8.83 5.40 1.14
CA LEU A 164 7.71 6.20 1.63
C LEU A 164 8.00 7.71 1.53
N SER A 165 6.95 8.52 1.41
CA SER A 165 7.05 9.99 1.48
C SER A 165 6.67 10.56 2.84
N ALA A 166 5.81 9.85 3.59
CA ALA A 166 5.42 10.17 4.96
C ALA A 166 5.02 8.90 5.73
N THR A 167 5.11 8.93 7.07
CA THR A 167 4.55 7.91 7.97
C THR A 167 3.54 8.58 8.93
N TYR A 168 2.58 7.81 9.44
CA TYR A 168 1.60 8.24 10.45
C TYR A 168 1.81 7.58 11.81
N ILE A 169 2.86 6.79 11.93
CA ILE A 169 3.15 5.90 13.05
C ILE A 169 4.62 6.03 13.42
N GLU A 170 4.90 5.65 14.66
CA GLU A 170 6.24 5.58 15.24
C GLU A 170 6.53 4.17 15.76
N GLU A 171 7.80 3.89 16.02
CA GLU A 171 8.26 2.63 16.60
C GLU A 171 7.52 2.32 17.92
N GLY A 172 7.20 1.05 18.15
CA GLY A 172 6.41 0.58 19.29
C GLY A 172 4.90 0.73 19.15
N THR A 173 4.41 1.42 18.10
CA THR A 173 2.97 1.57 17.86
C THR A 173 2.32 0.22 17.54
N TYR A 174 1.24 -0.13 18.24
CA TYR A 174 0.36 -1.21 17.82
C TYR A 174 -0.47 -0.76 16.62
N VAL A 175 -0.49 -1.57 15.57
CA VAL A 175 -1.29 -1.32 14.38
C VAL A 175 -2.31 -2.42 14.15
N GLN A 176 -3.47 -2.03 13.64
CA GLN A 176 -4.49 -2.96 13.21
C GLN A 176 -4.37 -3.25 11.72
N LYS A 177 -4.83 -4.43 11.31
CA LYS A 177 -5.02 -4.79 9.91
C LYS A 177 -5.83 -3.71 9.18
N GLY A 178 -5.31 -3.22 8.06
CA GLY A 178 -5.94 -2.17 7.25
C GLY A 178 -5.77 -0.75 7.78
N GLN A 179 -5.15 -0.56 8.95
CA GLN A 179 -4.83 0.76 9.45
C GLN A 179 -3.88 1.46 8.48
N ARG A 180 -4.18 2.71 8.13
CA ARG A 180 -3.29 3.54 7.34
C ARG A 180 -2.04 3.86 8.17
N ILE A 181 -0.87 3.54 7.63
CA ILE A 181 0.42 3.65 8.30
C ILE A 181 1.37 4.66 7.64
N ALA A 182 1.23 4.87 6.32
CA ALA A 182 2.16 5.71 5.58
C ALA A 182 1.56 6.20 4.25
N LEU A 183 2.36 6.98 3.53
CA LEU A 183 2.12 7.39 2.15
C LEU A 183 3.26 6.89 1.26
N SER A 184 2.92 6.37 0.07
CA SER A 184 3.90 6.01 -0.96
C SER A 184 4.76 7.21 -1.36
N GLY A 185 5.95 6.97 -1.87
CA GLY A 185 6.87 8.03 -2.21
C GLY A 185 7.90 7.62 -3.25
N ALA A 186 9.04 8.29 -3.18
CA ALA A 186 10.19 8.09 -4.05
C ALA A 186 11.50 8.39 -3.29
N THR A 187 11.55 8.05 -1.99
CA THR A 187 12.75 8.24 -1.16
C THR A 187 13.72 7.07 -1.31
N GLY A 188 15.02 7.31 -1.12
CA GLY A 188 16.05 6.28 -1.29
C GLY A 188 16.45 6.09 -2.75
N THR A 189 16.87 4.88 -3.10
CA THR A 189 17.31 4.52 -4.45
C THR A 189 16.11 4.03 -5.26
N VAL A 190 15.55 4.89 -6.10
CA VAL A 190 14.37 4.58 -6.91
C VAL A 190 14.51 5.08 -8.35
N SER A 191 13.85 4.42 -9.29
CA SER A 191 13.69 4.90 -10.68
C SER A 191 12.44 5.77 -10.87
N GLY A 192 11.49 5.69 -9.94
CA GLY A 192 10.25 6.44 -9.95
C GLY A 192 9.40 6.15 -8.70
N PRO A 193 8.27 6.86 -8.53
CA PRO A 193 7.38 6.65 -7.39
C PRO A 193 6.75 5.26 -7.39
N HIS A 194 6.96 4.54 -6.27
CA HIS A 194 6.40 3.22 -6.04
C HIS A 194 6.41 2.89 -4.53
N LEU A 195 5.74 1.80 -4.17
CA LEU A 195 5.93 1.12 -2.90
C LEU A 195 6.77 -0.12 -3.16
N HIS A 196 7.89 -0.24 -2.46
CA HIS A 196 8.56 -1.54 -2.28
C HIS A 196 7.93 -2.22 -1.07
N PHE A 197 7.32 -3.39 -1.28
CA PHE A 197 6.62 -4.16 -0.26
C PHE A 197 7.26 -5.55 -0.11
N GLN A 198 7.68 -5.90 1.10
CA GLN A 198 8.42 -7.12 1.39
C GLN A 198 7.90 -7.78 2.67
N ILE A 199 7.99 -9.11 2.75
CA ILE A 199 7.75 -9.87 3.97
C ILE A 199 8.95 -10.78 4.25
N ASP A 200 9.49 -10.66 5.45
CA ASP A 200 10.64 -11.43 5.94
C ASP A 200 10.20 -12.44 7.00
N HIS A 201 10.87 -13.59 7.03
CA HIS A 201 10.85 -14.49 8.18
C HIS A 201 11.57 -13.85 9.37
N GLU A 202 11.15 -14.17 10.59
CA GLU A 202 11.86 -13.77 11.82
C GLU A 202 13.33 -14.21 11.87
N SER A 203 13.69 -15.28 11.15
CA SER A 203 15.07 -15.76 11.06
C SER A 203 15.98 -14.88 10.21
N ALA A 204 15.44 -13.90 9.50
CA ALA A 204 16.24 -12.95 8.74
C ALA A 204 17.16 -12.14 9.68
N PRO A 205 18.43 -11.95 9.32
CA PRO A 205 19.38 -11.27 10.22
C PRO A 205 19.10 -9.77 10.39
N TRP A 206 18.28 -9.16 9.53
CA TRP A 206 17.82 -7.78 9.61
C TRP A 206 16.57 -7.58 8.74
N HIS A 207 15.84 -6.47 8.96
CA HIS A 207 14.60 -6.12 8.27
C HIS A 207 14.62 -4.67 7.73
N PRO A 208 14.15 -4.38 6.51
CA PRO A 208 13.92 -5.35 5.43
C PRO A 208 15.21 -6.10 5.07
N TYR A 209 15.12 -7.40 4.88
CA TYR A 209 16.25 -8.21 4.43
C TYR A 209 16.69 -7.84 3.01
N TRP A 210 17.99 -7.90 2.74
CA TRP A 210 18.53 -7.71 1.39
C TRP A 210 19.63 -8.74 1.10
N PRO A 211 19.65 -9.44 -0.05
CA PRO A 211 20.44 -10.67 -0.18
C PRO A 211 21.97 -10.51 -0.21
N PHE A 212 22.47 -9.29 -0.43
CA PHE A 212 23.89 -9.02 -0.60
C PHE A 212 24.30 -7.66 -0.02
N SER A 213 25.55 -7.57 0.44
CA SER A 213 26.16 -6.34 0.96
C SER A 213 26.95 -5.58 -0.11
N THR A 214 27.22 -4.29 0.14
CA THR A 214 28.11 -3.48 -0.71
C THR A 214 29.52 -4.08 -0.85
N ASP A 215 30.01 -4.75 0.18
CA ASP A 215 31.34 -5.39 0.14
C ASP A 215 31.33 -6.64 -0.75
N GLU A 216 30.26 -7.44 -0.73
CA GLU A 216 30.08 -8.57 -1.63
C GLU A 216 29.98 -8.11 -3.09
N LEU A 217 29.25 -7.02 -3.35
CA LEU A 217 29.19 -6.39 -4.68
C LEU A 217 30.57 -5.94 -5.17
N ARG A 218 31.34 -5.25 -4.31
CA ARG A 218 32.69 -4.78 -4.64
C ARG A 218 33.62 -5.94 -4.98
N ARG A 219 33.57 -7.03 -4.21
CA ARG A 219 34.38 -8.24 -4.45
C ARG A 219 33.98 -8.97 -5.73
N ALA A 220 32.70 -8.94 -6.08
CA ALA A 220 32.19 -9.53 -7.31
C ALA A 220 32.37 -8.64 -8.55
N GLY A 221 32.77 -7.36 -8.37
CA GLY A 221 32.87 -6.40 -9.47
C GLY A 221 31.51 -6.05 -10.08
N LEU A 222 30.42 -6.14 -9.30
CA LEU A 222 29.05 -5.90 -9.76
C LEU A 222 28.52 -4.58 -9.18
N SER A 223 27.78 -3.84 -10.00
CA SER A 223 26.85 -2.82 -9.48
C SER A 223 25.61 -3.47 -8.86
N SER A 224 24.88 -2.73 -8.03
CA SER A 224 23.61 -3.20 -7.46
C SER A 224 22.60 -3.60 -8.56
N TYR A 225 22.54 -2.85 -9.66
CA TYR A 225 21.69 -3.18 -10.80
C TYR A 225 22.05 -4.52 -11.43
N GLN A 226 23.34 -4.75 -11.71
CA GLN A 226 23.81 -6.01 -12.29
C GLN A 226 23.60 -7.19 -11.33
N ALA A 227 23.79 -6.98 -10.03
CA ALA A 227 23.56 -8.01 -9.02
C ALA A 227 22.10 -8.46 -8.97
N VAL A 228 21.14 -7.52 -8.92
CA VAL A 228 19.71 -7.84 -8.95
C VAL A 228 19.34 -8.57 -10.24
N ASN A 229 19.71 -8.03 -11.41
CA ASN A 229 19.33 -8.62 -12.70
C ASN A 229 19.97 -9.99 -12.97
N SER A 230 21.15 -10.25 -12.41
CA SER A 230 21.81 -11.57 -12.52
C SER A 230 21.27 -12.60 -11.52
N GLY A 231 20.47 -12.20 -10.53
CA GLY A 231 20.03 -13.05 -9.43
C GLY A 231 21.14 -13.33 -8.42
N PHE A 232 22.11 -12.41 -8.29
CA PHE A 232 23.20 -12.54 -7.34
C PHE A 232 22.67 -12.74 -5.91
N MET A 233 23.08 -13.84 -5.27
CA MET A 233 22.65 -14.26 -3.94
C MET A 233 21.13 -14.47 -3.74
N SER A 234 20.37 -14.71 -4.82
CA SER A 234 18.92 -14.94 -4.74
C SER A 234 18.51 -16.06 -3.80
N THR A 235 19.33 -17.11 -3.63
CA THR A 235 19.07 -18.21 -2.68
C THR A 235 18.93 -17.72 -1.25
N ARG A 236 19.66 -16.68 -0.84
CA ARG A 236 19.48 -16.05 0.47
C ARG A 236 18.15 -15.30 0.56
N GLY A 237 17.76 -14.62 -0.52
CA GLY A 237 16.43 -14.00 -0.62
C GLY A 237 15.31 -15.00 -0.36
N PHE A 238 15.32 -16.14 -1.06
CA PHE A 238 14.35 -17.22 -0.82
C PHE A 238 14.42 -17.85 0.58
N THR A 239 15.56 -17.75 1.26
CA THR A 239 15.73 -18.31 2.61
C THR A 239 15.08 -17.42 3.67
N TYR A 240 15.18 -16.10 3.50
CA TYR A 240 14.82 -15.13 4.53
C TYR A 240 13.55 -14.34 4.23
N THR A 241 13.02 -14.43 3.02
CA THR A 241 11.84 -13.68 2.57
C THR A 241 10.83 -14.60 1.90
N ILE A 242 9.60 -14.13 1.78
CA ILE A 242 8.51 -14.82 1.10
C ILE A 242 7.89 -13.93 0.03
N SER A 243 7.18 -14.55 -0.93
CA SER A 243 6.40 -13.79 -1.92
C SER A 243 5.27 -13.02 -1.23
N PRO A 244 5.37 -11.68 -1.11
CA PRO A 244 4.55 -10.94 -0.16
C PRO A 244 3.10 -10.82 -0.62
N MET A 245 2.88 -10.59 -1.93
CA MET A 245 1.53 -10.48 -2.49
C MET A 245 0.82 -11.82 -2.59
N VAL A 246 1.55 -12.91 -2.87
CA VAL A 246 0.98 -14.28 -2.83
C VAL A 246 0.53 -14.61 -1.41
N TYR A 247 1.39 -14.34 -0.42
CA TYR A 247 1.05 -14.56 0.98
C TYR A 247 -0.19 -13.77 1.42
N VAL A 248 -0.25 -12.48 1.10
CA VAL A 248 -1.40 -11.62 1.41
C VAL A 248 -2.68 -12.12 0.75
N GLN A 249 -2.62 -12.61 -0.49
CA GLN A 249 -3.79 -13.09 -1.23
C GLN A 249 -4.25 -14.48 -0.79
N SER A 250 -3.34 -15.33 -0.30
CA SER A 250 -3.65 -16.69 0.17
C SER A 250 -4.22 -16.72 1.58
N ASN A 251 -4.10 -15.63 2.35
CA ASN A 251 -4.56 -15.59 3.73
C ASN A 251 -5.62 -14.50 4.00
N PRO A 252 -6.67 -14.35 3.16
CA PRO A 252 -7.63 -13.28 3.29
C PRO A 252 -8.40 -13.36 4.62
N SER A 253 -9.06 -12.26 4.96
CA SER A 253 -9.94 -12.22 6.13
C SER A 253 -11.04 -13.27 6.04
N VAL A 254 -11.08 -14.21 6.99
CA VAL A 254 -12.19 -15.16 7.12
C VAL A 254 -13.37 -14.40 7.76
N ARG A 255 -14.53 -14.36 7.08
CA ARG A 255 -15.77 -13.97 7.74
C ARG A 255 -16.09 -15.06 8.77
N VAL A 256 -16.06 -14.73 10.06
CA VAL A 256 -16.59 -15.60 11.09
C VAL A 256 -18.12 -15.63 10.92
N VAL A 257 -18.60 -16.61 10.16
CA VAL A 257 -19.99 -17.05 10.27
C VAL A 257 -20.05 -17.84 11.58
N ALA A 258 -20.90 -17.42 12.51
CA ALA A 258 -21.14 -18.17 13.73
C ALA A 258 -21.50 -19.62 13.34
N HIS A 259 -20.72 -20.58 13.85
CA HIS A 259 -20.98 -21.99 13.65
C HIS A 259 -22.36 -22.34 14.23
N THR A 260 -23.27 -22.79 13.37
CA THR A 260 -24.34 -23.71 13.76
C THR A 260 -24.02 -25.06 13.13
N ASP A 261 -23.93 -26.08 13.97
CA ASP A 261 -23.63 -27.46 13.61
C ASP A 261 -24.55 -28.02 12.52
N ALA A 262 -23.99 -28.75 11.55
CA ALA A 262 -24.58 -29.97 10.99
C ALA A 262 -23.68 -30.65 9.94
N ALA A 263 -23.37 -31.92 10.24
CA ALA A 263 -23.33 -33.10 9.36
C ALA A 263 -22.49 -33.11 8.07
N ASP A 264 -21.37 -33.82 8.18
CA ASP A 264 -20.91 -34.93 7.33
C ASP A 264 -21.81 -35.36 6.14
N THR A 265 -21.27 -35.28 4.92
CA THR A 265 -21.35 -36.34 3.91
C THR A 265 -20.16 -36.25 2.94
N ASP A 266 -19.46 -37.37 2.84
CA ASP A 266 -18.52 -37.80 1.81
C ASP A 266 -19.07 -37.63 0.37
N ASP A 267 -18.22 -37.16 -0.55
CA ASP A 267 -18.27 -37.59 -1.96
C ASP A 267 -16.92 -37.30 -2.65
N SER A 268 -16.11 -38.35 -2.74
CA SER A 268 -15.00 -38.45 -3.68
C SER A 268 -15.51 -38.52 -5.13
N VAL A 269 -14.85 -37.82 -6.07
CA VAL A 269 -14.56 -38.24 -7.47
C VAL A 269 -14.01 -37.04 -8.30
N THR A 270 -12.75 -37.20 -8.71
CA THR A 270 -12.02 -36.65 -9.88
C THR A 270 -12.30 -35.23 -10.40
N LYS A 271 -11.40 -34.28 -10.07
CA LYS A 271 -11.01 -33.14 -10.96
C LYS A 271 -9.53 -32.78 -10.73
N GLU A 272 -8.63 -33.58 -11.31
CA GLU A 272 -7.28 -33.11 -11.64
C GLU A 272 -7.35 -32.33 -12.96
N SER A 273 -6.57 -31.25 -13.05
CA SER A 273 -6.52 -30.19 -14.08
C SER A 273 -7.50 -29.01 -13.86
N ASN A 274 -6.91 -27.85 -13.53
CA ASN A 274 -7.50 -26.52 -13.27
C ASN A 274 -7.91 -26.13 -11.83
N ARG A 275 -7.34 -26.75 -10.77
CA ARG A 275 -7.31 -26.06 -9.47
C ARG A 275 -6.24 -24.95 -9.49
N PRO A 276 -6.52 -23.75 -8.95
CA PRO A 276 -5.47 -22.78 -8.64
C PRO A 276 -4.42 -23.44 -7.74
N LEU A 277 -3.13 -23.24 -8.06
CA LEU A 277 -2.03 -23.79 -7.26
C LEU A 277 -2.18 -23.35 -5.80
N THR A 278 -2.01 -24.28 -4.86
CA THR A 278 -1.95 -23.92 -3.44
C THR A 278 -0.74 -23.03 -3.15
N PHE A 279 -0.72 -22.37 -2.00
CA PHE A 279 0.44 -21.58 -1.56
C PHE A 279 1.74 -22.40 -1.64
N GLU A 280 1.72 -23.61 -1.09
CA GLU A 280 2.85 -24.56 -1.12
C GLU A 280 3.29 -24.90 -2.55
N GLU A 281 2.33 -25.16 -3.45
CA GLU A 281 2.65 -25.46 -4.84
C GLU A 281 3.25 -24.25 -5.55
N GLN A 282 2.80 -23.04 -5.25
CA GLN A 282 3.37 -21.81 -5.81
C GLN A 282 4.80 -21.56 -5.28
N ILE A 283 5.05 -21.77 -3.98
CA ILE A 283 6.38 -21.62 -3.39
C ILE A 283 7.36 -22.67 -3.91
N ALA A 284 6.96 -23.95 -3.95
CA ALA A 284 7.79 -25.03 -4.48
C ALA A 284 8.13 -24.81 -5.96
N LEU A 285 7.18 -24.26 -6.74
CA LEU A 285 7.40 -23.88 -8.14
C LEU A 285 8.41 -22.73 -8.26
N LEU A 286 8.30 -21.70 -7.42
CA LEU A 286 9.21 -20.55 -7.42
C LEU A 286 10.63 -20.97 -7.03
N GLN A 287 10.78 -21.75 -5.96
CA GLN A 287 12.07 -22.22 -5.45
C GLN A 287 12.74 -23.23 -6.39
N GLY A 288 11.99 -24.20 -6.93
CA GLY A 288 12.52 -25.19 -7.87
C GLY A 288 13.02 -24.59 -9.17
N ARG A 289 12.31 -23.59 -9.71
CA ARG A 289 12.69 -22.91 -10.96
C ARG A 289 13.85 -21.93 -10.78
N ALA A 290 13.94 -21.25 -9.65
CA ALA A 290 15.07 -20.36 -9.33
C ALA A 290 16.39 -21.14 -9.25
N LEU A 291 16.37 -22.33 -8.63
CA LEU A 291 17.53 -23.22 -8.58
C LEU A 291 17.96 -23.68 -9.98
N GLN A 292 17.00 -24.09 -10.81
CA GLN A 292 17.25 -24.51 -12.19
C GLN A 292 17.84 -23.37 -13.04
N ARG A 293 17.32 -22.15 -12.93
CA ARG A 293 17.80 -20.99 -13.70
C ARG A 293 19.15 -20.46 -13.21
N ALA A 294 19.41 -20.49 -11.90
CA ALA A 294 20.73 -20.18 -11.36
C ALA A 294 21.79 -21.14 -11.91
N GLN A 295 21.46 -22.43 -11.99
CA GLN A 295 22.32 -23.46 -12.62
C GLN A 295 22.50 -23.22 -14.12
N GLU A 296 21.43 -22.89 -14.86
CA GLU A 296 21.50 -22.59 -16.30
C GLU A 296 22.30 -21.31 -16.62
N ARG A 297 22.23 -20.28 -15.77
CA ARG A 297 22.97 -19.02 -15.97
C ARG A 297 24.44 -19.15 -15.58
N LEU A 298 24.76 -19.90 -14.52
CA LEU A 298 26.14 -20.33 -14.28
C LEU A 298 26.68 -21.11 -15.49
N ALA A 299 25.87 -22.02 -16.05
CA ALA A 299 26.25 -22.78 -17.25
C ALA A 299 26.41 -21.90 -18.51
N ARG A 300 25.65 -20.81 -18.64
CA ARG A 300 25.83 -19.83 -19.74
C ARG A 300 27.04 -18.94 -19.52
N SER A 301 27.32 -18.54 -18.29
CA SER A 301 28.53 -17.80 -17.92
C SER A 301 29.80 -18.62 -18.13
N THR A 302 29.75 -19.95 -17.96
CA THR A 302 30.88 -20.86 -18.26
C THR A 302 30.95 -21.26 -19.74
N ARG A 303 29.83 -21.24 -20.47
CA ARG A 303 29.83 -21.39 -21.95
C ARG A 303 30.39 -20.18 -22.70
N ALA A 304 30.33 -18.98 -22.13
CA ALA A 304 30.99 -17.81 -22.70
C ALA A 304 32.53 -17.96 -22.80
N THR A 305 33.11 -19.00 -22.16
CA THR A 305 34.52 -19.39 -22.27
C THR A 305 34.78 -20.61 -23.17
N SER A 306 33.80 -21.15 -23.90
CA SER A 306 34.02 -22.28 -24.82
C SER A 306 33.13 -22.24 -26.06
N THR A 307 33.75 -22.11 -27.23
CA THR A 307 33.13 -22.10 -28.57
C THR A 307 32.32 -23.39 -28.83
N PRO A 308 31.08 -23.34 -29.37
CA PRO A 308 30.27 -24.53 -29.59
C PRO A 308 30.43 -25.13 -30.99
N VAL A 309 30.43 -26.47 -31.07
CA VAL A 309 30.20 -27.25 -32.30
C VAL A 309 28.73 -27.71 -32.30
N ALA A 310 28.05 -27.53 -33.42
CA ALA A 310 26.62 -27.78 -33.62
C ALA A 310 26.29 -29.24 -33.99
N VAL A 311 25.13 -29.75 -33.53
CA VAL A 311 24.33 -30.80 -34.23
C VAL A 311 22.84 -30.58 -33.95
N ALA A 312 22.03 -30.81 -34.99
CA ALA A 312 20.63 -30.42 -35.20
C ALA A 312 19.56 -31.36 -34.60
N GLN A 313 18.33 -30.82 -34.48
CA GLN A 313 17.07 -31.54 -34.24
C GLN A 313 16.30 -31.75 -35.56
N PRO A 314 15.43 -32.79 -35.67
CA PRO A 314 14.36 -32.85 -36.68
C PRO A 314 12.95 -32.56 -36.09
N GLN A 315 12.13 -31.93 -36.95
CA GLN A 315 10.72 -31.52 -36.82
C GLN A 315 9.72 -32.63 -37.14
N LEU A 316 8.43 -32.44 -36.79
CA LEU A 316 7.19 -32.92 -37.48
C LEU A 316 5.97 -32.15 -36.88
N LEU A 317 5.33 -31.19 -37.59
CA LEU A 317 4.15 -31.27 -38.51
C LEU A 317 2.83 -31.73 -37.85
N GLN A 318 1.89 -30.80 -37.57
CA GLN A 318 0.68 -30.42 -38.34
C GLN A 318 -0.50 -31.41 -38.25
N GLN A 319 -1.69 -30.93 -37.82
CA GLN A 319 -2.86 -30.70 -38.70
C GLN A 319 -4.09 -30.18 -37.93
N GLN A 320 -4.84 -29.31 -38.61
CA GLN A 320 -6.15 -28.76 -38.26
C GLN A 320 -7.26 -29.75 -38.62
N GLU A 321 -8.42 -29.64 -37.98
CA GLU A 321 -9.70 -29.85 -38.65
C GLU A 321 -10.82 -29.07 -37.95
N GLN A 322 -11.78 -28.63 -38.75
CA GLN A 322 -12.81 -27.62 -38.52
C GLN A 322 -14.16 -28.19 -39.00
N SER A 323 -15.27 -27.58 -38.54
CA SER A 323 -16.70 -27.82 -38.87
C SER A 323 -17.47 -28.53 -37.74
N ASP A 324 -18.74 -28.25 -37.40
CA ASP A 324 -19.83 -27.58 -38.12
C ASP A 324 -20.84 -26.89 -37.16
N VAL A 325 -21.62 -25.99 -37.76
CA VAL A 325 -22.68 -25.14 -37.21
C VAL A 325 -24.03 -25.88 -37.18
N VAL A 326 -24.83 -25.70 -36.12
CA VAL A 326 -26.30 -25.84 -36.16
C VAL A 326 -26.96 -24.75 -35.31
N ASP A 327 -27.87 -24.01 -35.94
CA ASP A 327 -28.71 -22.94 -35.40
C ASP A 327 -30.12 -23.50 -35.10
N VAL A 328 -30.67 -23.21 -33.91
CA VAL A 328 -32.12 -23.33 -33.62
C VAL A 328 -32.55 -22.20 -32.68
N ARG A 329 -33.55 -21.43 -33.14
CA ARG A 329 -34.12 -20.25 -32.53
C ARG A 329 -35.23 -20.52 -31.49
N THR A 330 -35.25 -19.61 -30.50
CA THR A 330 -36.39 -18.96 -29.80
C THR A 330 -37.28 -19.72 -28.81
N ARG A 331 -37.38 -19.18 -27.57
CA ARG A 331 -38.56 -18.44 -27.06
C ARG A 331 -38.29 -17.71 -25.73
N SER A 332 -38.87 -16.51 -25.62
CA SER A 332 -38.88 -15.61 -24.46
C SER A 332 -39.65 -16.14 -23.24
N ALA A 333 -39.26 -15.69 -22.04
CA ALA A 333 -40.19 -15.34 -20.98
C ALA A 333 -39.56 -14.27 -20.05
N VAL A 334 -40.32 -13.20 -19.85
CA VAL A 334 -40.10 -12.07 -18.94
C VAL A 334 -40.65 -12.45 -17.57
N VAL A 335 -39.94 -12.13 -16.48
CA VAL A 335 -40.56 -11.97 -15.15
C VAL A 335 -39.80 -10.91 -14.34
N ASP A 336 -40.53 -9.87 -13.93
CA ASP A 336 -40.15 -8.82 -12.98
C ASP A 336 -40.24 -9.30 -11.52
N ALA A 337 -39.38 -8.76 -10.65
CA ALA A 337 -39.56 -8.68 -9.18
C ALA A 337 -38.63 -7.59 -8.62
N VAL A 338 -39.10 -6.34 -8.52
CA VAL A 338 -39.56 -5.61 -7.31
C VAL A 338 -38.57 -5.61 -6.14
N ALA A 339 -38.04 -4.41 -5.85
CA ALA A 339 -37.17 -4.08 -4.72
C ALA A 339 -37.97 -3.36 -3.61
N ASP A 340 -37.83 -3.82 -2.36
CA ASP A 340 -38.36 -3.13 -1.17
C ASP A 340 -37.29 -2.27 -0.51
N THR A 341 -37.64 -1.02 -0.19
CA THR A 341 -36.84 -0.05 0.58
C THR A 341 -37.62 0.36 1.83
N TYR A 342 -36.93 0.52 2.96
CA TYR A 342 -37.49 1.08 4.21
C TYR A 342 -36.98 2.51 4.42
N PRO A 343 -37.84 3.50 4.78
CA PRO A 343 -37.40 4.88 5.03
C PRO A 343 -36.98 5.10 6.49
N VAL A 344 -35.94 5.92 6.70
CA VAL A 344 -35.51 6.46 8.01
C VAL A 344 -35.89 7.94 8.08
N ALA A 345 -36.55 8.38 9.15
CA ALA A 345 -36.98 9.76 9.36
C ALA A 345 -35.84 10.70 9.84
N PRO A 346 -35.84 12.00 9.50
CA PRO A 346 -34.81 12.95 9.91
C PRO A 346 -35.07 13.60 11.29
N PRO A 347 -34.04 13.96 12.08
CA PRO A 347 -34.21 14.67 13.35
C PRO A 347 -34.23 16.21 13.19
N MET A 348 -35.00 16.86 14.08
CA MET A 348 -35.27 18.32 14.15
C MET A 348 -34.04 19.20 14.48
N ILE A 349 -34.03 20.44 13.95
CA ILE A 349 -33.08 21.53 14.28
C ILE A 349 -33.80 22.62 15.10
N LEU A 350 -33.16 23.14 16.15
CA LEU A 350 -33.62 24.28 16.96
C LEU A 350 -32.98 25.58 16.45
N GLU A 351 -33.78 26.59 16.09
CA GLU A 351 -33.32 27.92 15.64
C GLU A 351 -33.21 28.95 16.77
N ARG A 352 -32.26 29.89 16.65
CA ARG A 352 -32.09 31.09 17.49
C ARG A 352 -32.68 32.35 16.80
N SER A 353 -33.00 33.33 17.63
CA SER A 353 -33.97 34.43 17.43
C SER A 353 -33.52 35.63 16.57
N ASP A 354 -32.49 35.48 15.75
CA ASP A 354 -31.87 36.54 14.94
C ASP A 354 -32.04 36.36 13.42
N GLY A 355 -32.77 35.33 12.98
CA GLY A 355 -33.26 35.17 11.60
C GLY A 355 -32.19 34.89 10.54
N ILE A 356 -30.92 34.78 10.92
CA ILE A 356 -29.83 34.29 10.06
C ILE A 356 -29.58 32.83 10.45
N ALA A 357 -30.00 31.91 9.60
CA ALA A 357 -29.76 30.48 9.80
C ALA A 357 -28.25 30.21 9.85
N THR A 358 -27.76 29.73 11.00
CA THR A 358 -26.36 29.30 11.13
C THR A 358 -26.10 28.13 10.20
N GLN A 359 -24.97 28.18 9.49
CA GLN A 359 -24.57 27.22 8.48
C GLN A 359 -23.68 26.13 9.09
N ARG A 360 -23.92 24.86 8.74
CA ARG A 360 -23.07 23.75 9.19
C ARG A 360 -21.70 23.83 8.52
N VAL A 361 -20.65 23.62 9.30
CA VAL A 361 -19.28 23.48 8.81
C VAL A 361 -18.97 22.00 8.63
N ALA A 362 -18.58 21.59 7.43
CA ALA A 362 -18.18 20.22 7.13
C ALA A 362 -16.66 20.06 7.11
N SER A 363 -15.92 21.08 6.66
CA SER A 363 -14.46 21.04 6.52
C SER A 363 -13.82 22.42 6.66
N VAL A 364 -12.49 22.47 6.52
CA VAL A 364 -11.71 23.71 6.48
C VAL A 364 -10.70 23.67 5.35
N ALA A 365 -10.30 24.83 4.83
CA ALA A 365 -9.19 24.96 3.89
C ALA A 365 -8.09 25.86 4.46
N ILE A 366 -6.83 25.50 4.24
CA ILE A 366 -5.65 26.21 4.77
C ILE A 366 -4.84 26.76 3.60
N TYR A 367 -4.60 28.06 3.58
CA TYR A 367 -3.88 28.78 2.53
C TYR A 367 -2.64 29.50 3.08
N HIS A 368 -1.54 29.45 2.33
CA HIS A 368 -0.28 30.12 2.65
C HIS A 368 0.59 30.28 1.38
N ALA A 369 1.71 31.01 1.47
CA ALA A 369 2.58 31.33 0.33
C ALA A 369 3.41 30.15 -0.25
N GLY A 370 3.18 28.91 0.20
CA GLY A 370 3.93 27.71 -0.22
C GLY A 370 5.43 27.65 0.13
N SER A 371 6.03 28.73 0.63
CA SER A 371 7.45 28.76 1.02
C SER A 371 7.73 29.77 2.13
N PHE A 372 8.86 29.63 2.82
CA PHE A 372 9.26 30.52 3.94
C PHE A 372 10.78 30.65 4.07
N SER A 373 11.25 31.74 4.69
CA SER A 373 12.70 32.07 4.81
C SER A 373 13.34 31.64 6.15
N GLY A 374 12.55 31.03 7.03
CA GLY A 374 12.95 30.49 8.34
C GLY A 374 13.21 31.52 9.44
N ARG A 375 12.97 32.81 9.20
CA ARG A 375 13.21 33.91 10.18
C ARG A 375 12.06 34.89 10.34
N SER A 376 10.94 34.70 9.64
CA SER A 376 9.76 35.58 9.63
C SER A 376 8.51 34.84 10.08
N TRP A 377 7.57 35.59 10.66
CA TRP A 377 6.19 35.13 10.80
C TRP A 377 5.54 35.09 9.41
N GLU A 378 4.98 33.93 9.08
CA GLU A 378 4.24 33.67 7.86
C GLU A 378 2.74 33.77 8.13
N THR A 379 2.01 34.36 7.19
CA THR A 379 0.56 34.48 7.29
C THR A 379 -0.11 33.24 6.70
N VAL A 380 -1.03 32.65 7.47
CA VAL A 380 -1.83 31.49 7.08
C VAL A 380 -3.30 31.86 7.19
N THR A 381 -4.07 31.63 6.13
CA THR A 381 -5.51 31.87 6.09
C THR A 381 -6.26 30.55 6.20
N VAL A 382 -7.25 30.49 7.09
CA VAL A 382 -8.13 29.34 7.28
C VAL A 382 -9.54 29.73 6.86
N LYS A 383 -10.17 28.91 6.01
CA LYS A 383 -11.57 29.10 5.61
C LYS A 383 -12.42 27.94 6.09
N LEU A 384 -13.65 28.22 6.52
CA LEU A 384 -14.64 27.21 6.86
C LEU A 384 -15.48 26.87 5.63
N LEU A 385 -15.71 25.58 5.38
CA LEU A 385 -16.44 25.12 4.21
C LEU A 385 -17.62 24.22 4.61
N ASP A 386 -18.68 24.24 3.80
CA ASP A 386 -19.80 23.30 3.89
C ASP A 386 -19.51 21.99 3.14
N ALA A 387 -20.51 21.11 3.03
CA ALA A 387 -20.34 19.80 2.39
C ALA A 387 -20.12 19.88 0.87
N ASP A 388 -20.42 21.03 0.26
CA ASP A 388 -20.28 21.32 -1.16
C ASP A 388 -19.06 22.25 -1.43
N ASP A 389 -18.15 22.36 -0.46
CA ASP A 389 -16.94 23.19 -0.48
C ASP A 389 -17.18 24.71 -0.62
N ASN A 390 -18.39 25.20 -0.29
CA ASN A 390 -18.65 26.64 -0.27
C ASN A 390 -18.24 27.27 1.06
N VAL A 391 -17.76 28.53 1.01
CA VAL A 391 -17.34 29.26 2.22
C VAL A 391 -18.53 29.55 3.14
N VAL A 392 -18.42 29.07 4.38
CA VAL A 392 -19.42 29.24 5.44
C VAL A 392 -19.23 30.58 6.13
N ARG A 393 -20.16 31.51 5.93
CA ARG A 393 -20.07 32.88 6.46
C ARG A 393 -20.57 33.02 7.89
N TYR A 394 -21.53 32.17 8.29
CA TYR A 394 -22.16 32.17 9.61
C TYR A 394 -22.08 30.79 10.26
N PRO A 395 -20.89 30.38 10.72
CA PRO A 395 -20.63 28.99 11.10
C PRO A 395 -21.30 28.58 12.41
N ALA A 396 -22.03 27.45 12.39
CA ALA A 396 -22.42 26.71 13.58
C ALA A 396 -21.30 25.74 13.98
N MET A 397 -20.39 26.16 14.87
CA MET A 397 -19.31 25.31 15.39
C MET A 397 -19.50 25.02 16.87
N ASN A 398 -19.45 23.73 17.21
CA ASN A 398 -19.48 23.26 18.60
C ASN A 398 -18.09 22.90 19.13
N THR A 399 -17.05 23.08 18.30
CA THR A 399 -15.66 22.72 18.60
C THR A 399 -14.72 23.76 18.01
N ASP A 400 -13.67 24.12 18.76
CA ASP A 400 -12.63 25.02 18.29
C ASP A 400 -11.72 24.34 17.24
N VAL A 401 -11.10 25.14 16.37
CA VAL A 401 -10.14 24.67 15.38
C VAL A 401 -8.72 24.79 15.92
N HIS A 402 -8.05 23.68 16.13
CA HIS A 402 -6.67 23.65 16.62
C HIS A 402 -5.69 23.55 15.45
N MET A 403 -4.83 24.56 15.34
CA MET A 403 -3.78 24.67 14.34
C MET A 403 -2.48 24.10 14.90
N ARG A 404 -1.94 23.07 14.25
CA ARG A 404 -0.72 22.38 14.67
C ARG A 404 0.15 22.09 13.46
N THR A 405 1.41 21.74 13.69
CA THR A 405 2.24 21.13 12.64
C THR A 405 1.90 19.65 12.54
N ALA A 406 1.53 19.20 11.35
CA ALA A 406 1.53 17.79 10.98
C ALA A 406 2.93 17.29 10.63
N TYR A 407 3.76 18.19 10.09
CA TYR A 407 5.15 17.94 9.71
C TYR A 407 5.99 19.22 9.89
N GLY A 408 7.26 19.06 10.23
CA GLY A 408 8.12 20.17 10.62
C GLY A 408 7.76 20.73 12.00
N SER A 409 8.41 21.82 12.39
CA SER A 409 8.12 22.50 13.65
C SER A 409 7.75 23.94 13.35
N ALA A 410 6.69 24.44 13.97
CA ALA A 410 6.27 25.82 13.85
C ALA A 410 5.49 26.25 15.09
N GLU A 411 5.56 27.54 15.40
CA GLU A 411 4.75 28.19 16.42
C GLU A 411 3.55 28.89 15.77
N PHE A 412 2.36 28.81 16.37
CA PHE A 412 1.13 29.40 15.83
C PHE A 412 0.56 30.47 16.77
N ARG A 413 0.07 31.58 16.20
CA ARG A 413 -0.56 32.68 16.93
C ARG A 413 -1.78 33.25 16.16
N PRO A 414 -3.01 33.03 16.65
CA PRO A 414 -3.38 32.04 17.67
C PRO A 414 -3.20 30.60 17.15
N ALA A 415 -3.00 29.65 18.06
CA ALA A 415 -2.97 28.20 17.74
C ALA A 415 -4.36 27.55 17.79
N VAL A 416 -5.36 28.28 18.29
CA VAL A 416 -6.75 27.82 18.43
C VAL A 416 -7.66 28.91 17.90
N LEU A 417 -8.54 28.56 16.97
CA LEU A 417 -9.53 29.46 16.37
C LEU A 417 -10.93 29.06 16.82
N LYS A 418 -11.67 30.03 17.38
CA LYS A 418 -13.07 29.91 17.76
C LYS A 418 -13.95 30.38 16.62
N ALA A 419 -15.24 30.05 16.66
CA ALA A 419 -16.22 30.55 15.70
C ALA A 419 -16.18 32.10 15.55
N SER A 420 -15.92 32.82 16.65
CA SER A 420 -15.82 34.29 16.66
C SER A 420 -14.59 34.85 15.94
N ASP A 421 -13.57 34.04 15.68
CA ASP A 421 -12.34 34.46 15.01
C ASP A 421 -12.49 34.48 13.48
N PHE A 422 -13.58 33.90 12.96
CA PHE A 422 -13.88 33.85 11.53
C PHE A 422 -14.77 35.03 11.12
N VAL A 423 -14.23 35.93 10.31
CA VAL A 423 -14.97 37.04 9.70
C VAL A 423 -15.29 36.67 8.27
N ASN A 424 -16.57 36.60 7.91
CA ASN A 424 -17.03 36.12 6.60
C ASN A 424 -16.54 34.70 6.23
N GLY A 425 -16.35 33.83 7.24
CA GLY A 425 -15.87 32.46 7.04
C GLY A 425 -14.36 32.31 6.93
N GLU A 426 -13.60 33.39 7.14
CA GLU A 426 -12.14 33.39 7.06
C GLU A 426 -11.51 33.84 8.38
N ALA A 427 -10.45 33.17 8.79
CA ALA A 427 -9.59 33.57 9.90
C ALA A 427 -8.13 33.61 9.43
N THR A 428 -7.34 34.49 10.04
CA THR A 428 -5.91 34.61 9.76
C THR A 428 -5.11 34.29 11.02
N ILE A 429 -4.10 33.43 10.87
CA ILE A 429 -3.12 33.13 11.91
C ILE A 429 -1.73 33.47 11.44
N GLN A 430 -0.85 33.75 12.39
CA GLN A 430 0.58 33.87 12.18
C GLN A 430 1.25 32.55 12.54
N MET A 431 2.11 32.06 11.66
CA MET A 431 2.92 30.86 11.87
C MET A 431 4.40 31.20 11.77
N LEU A 432 5.21 30.80 12.75
CA LEU A 432 6.66 30.92 12.70
C LEU A 432 7.30 29.54 12.55
N PRO A 433 7.74 29.15 11.35
CA PRO A 433 8.49 27.93 11.13
C PRO A 433 9.79 27.89 11.95
N ARG A 434 10.15 26.70 12.44
CA ARG A 434 11.38 26.41 13.17
C ARG A 434 12.24 25.46 12.33
N GLY A 435 13.44 25.90 11.99
CA GLY A 435 14.41 25.13 11.19
C GLY A 435 14.32 25.42 9.69
N ARG A 436 15.01 24.59 8.89
CA ARG A 436 15.14 24.73 7.43
C ARG A 436 14.43 23.61 6.65
N GLY A 437 13.53 22.88 7.31
CA GLY A 437 12.78 21.78 6.72
C GLY A 437 11.39 22.19 6.25
N THR A 438 10.69 21.33 5.52
CA THR A 438 9.31 21.58 5.11
C THR A 438 8.38 21.64 6.34
N VAL A 439 7.35 22.49 6.30
CA VAL A 439 6.30 22.56 7.32
C VAL A 439 4.95 22.23 6.68
N VAL A 440 4.15 21.40 7.34
CA VAL A 440 2.75 21.12 6.96
C VAL A 440 1.87 21.38 8.17
N ILE A 441 0.77 22.10 7.97
CA ILE A 441 -0.17 22.49 9.01
C ILE A 441 -1.34 21.51 9.01
N ILE A 442 -1.86 21.16 10.18
CA ILE A 442 -3.13 20.44 10.35
C ILE A 442 -4.12 21.28 11.14
N ALA A 443 -5.37 21.26 10.72
CA ALA A 443 -6.50 21.84 11.44
C ALA A 443 -7.37 20.73 12.04
N GLN A 444 -7.35 20.58 13.37
CA GLN A 444 -8.19 19.62 14.10
C GLN A 444 -9.46 20.32 14.62
N PRO A 445 -10.61 19.63 14.71
CA PRO A 445 -10.81 18.18 14.51
C PRO A 445 -11.02 17.75 13.06
N PHE A 446 -11.09 18.69 12.11
CA PHE A 446 -11.38 18.40 10.69
C PHE A 446 -10.33 17.49 10.01
N GLY A 447 -9.11 17.44 10.55
CA GLY A 447 -8.04 16.59 10.03
C GLY A 447 -7.50 17.05 8.68
N VAL A 448 -7.79 18.28 8.28
CA VAL A 448 -7.34 18.84 7.00
C VAL A 448 -5.90 19.31 7.10
N LEU A 449 -5.10 18.91 6.11
CA LEU A 449 -3.69 19.31 5.96
C LEU A 449 -3.57 20.49 5.01
N SER A 450 -2.62 21.38 5.27
CA SER A 450 -2.19 22.39 4.30
C SER A 450 -1.35 21.76 3.18
N ALA A 451 -1.16 22.50 2.10
CA ALA A 451 -0.05 22.22 1.19
C ALA A 451 1.30 22.32 1.94
N PRO A 452 2.38 21.70 1.45
CA PRO A 452 3.70 21.86 2.06
C PRO A 452 4.23 23.29 1.92
N MET A 453 4.81 23.81 3.00
CA MET A 453 5.61 25.04 2.99
C MET A 453 7.09 24.68 2.96
N VAL A 454 7.78 25.02 1.88
CA VAL A 454 9.21 24.66 1.70
C VAL A 454 10.13 25.82 2.12
N TYR A 455 11.21 25.50 2.81
CA TYR A 455 12.25 26.48 3.15
C TYR A 455 12.97 26.98 1.89
N ARG A 456 13.15 28.30 1.76
CA ARG A 456 13.90 28.94 0.66
C ARG A 456 15.10 29.72 1.18
#